data_AF-A0A9E4HYM7-F1
#
_entry.id   AF-A0A9E4HYM7-F1
#
_cell.length_a   1.000
_cell.length_b   1.000
_cell.length_c   1.000
_cell.angle_alpha   90.00
_cell.angle_beta   90.00
_cell.angle_gamma   90.00
#
_symmetry.space_group_name_H-M   'P 1'
#
loop_
_entity.id
_entity.type
_entity.pdbx_description
1 polymer ?
#
loop_
_entity_poly.entity_id
_entity_poly.type
_entity_poly.pdbx_seq_one_letter_code
_entity_poly.pdbx_strand_id
1 'polypeptide(L)'
;MTDVTTSTVETIRRIFTDHGMKDYLGEDVTMAEHMLQAAHQAEGMGGDPLTVVGALLHDIGQFTSAFGTITKADTRDRYQEDAGAEVLK
;
A
#
# COMPACT_ATOMS: atom_id res chain seq x y z
N MET A 1 18.58 -9.23 -23.17
CA MET A 1 17.44 -8.62 -23.90
C MET A 1 16.72 -7.75 -22.89
N THR A 2 16.87 -6.42 -23.04
CA THR A 2 16.32 -5.28 -22.26
C THR A 2 16.13 -5.47 -20.76
N ASP A 3 17.05 -4.88 -19.99
CA ASP A 3 16.83 -4.45 -18.61
C ASP A 3 15.73 -3.36 -18.65
N VAL A 4 14.49 -3.76 -18.42
CA VAL A 4 13.38 -2.82 -18.26
C VAL A 4 13.35 -2.46 -16.79
N THR A 5 14.05 -1.40 -16.41
CA THR A 5 13.78 -0.72 -15.13
C THR A 5 12.30 -0.36 -15.11
N THR A 6 11.53 -1.12 -14.32
CA THR A 6 10.10 -0.91 -14.14
C THR A 6 9.92 0.43 -13.42
N SER A 7 9.07 1.32 -13.93
CA SER A 7 8.83 2.60 -13.25
C SER A 7 8.19 2.36 -11.88
N THR A 8 8.41 3.26 -10.92
CA THR A 8 7.80 3.17 -9.58
C THR A 8 6.28 3.03 -9.67
N VAL A 9 5.64 3.74 -10.60
CA VAL A 9 4.19 3.63 -10.87
C VAL A 9 3.80 2.22 -11.33
N GLU A 10 4.58 1.60 -12.21
CA GLU A 10 4.29 0.25 -12.69
C GLU A 10 4.50 -0.81 -11.58
N THR A 11 5.50 -0.61 -10.71
CA THR A 11 5.69 -1.42 -9.51
C THR A 11 4.48 -1.33 -8.58
N ILE A 12 3.97 -0.11 -8.32
CA ILE A 12 2.76 0.12 -7.51
C ILE A 12 1.55 -0.57 -8.14
N ARG A 13 1.34 -0.42 -9.46
CA ARG A 13 0.23 -1.08 -10.17
C ARG A 13 0.28 -2.59 -10.04
N ARG A 14 1.46 -3.19 -10.15
CA ARG A 14 1.63 -4.63 -9.97
C ARG A 14 1.32 -5.05 -8.54
N ILE A 15 1.77 -4.30 -7.54
CA ILE A 15 1.45 -4.57 -6.13
C ILE A 15 -0.07 -4.59 -5.89
N PHE A 16 -0.80 -3.58 -6.39
CA PHE A 16 -2.27 -3.54 -6.30
C PHE A 16 -2.93 -4.71 -7.03
N THR A 17 -2.41 -5.10 -8.19
CA THR A 17 -2.98 -6.19 -8.99
C THR A 17 -2.77 -7.55 -8.32
N ASP A 18 -1.56 -7.82 -7.86
CA ASP A 18 -1.16 -9.14 -7.34
C ASP A 18 -1.63 -9.36 -5.90
N HIS A 19 -1.78 -8.28 -5.12
CA HIS A 19 -2.00 -8.37 -3.68
C HIS A 19 -3.21 -7.58 -3.19
N GLY A 20 -3.83 -6.74 -4.03
CA GLY A 20 -4.92 -5.86 -3.62
C GLY A 20 -6.15 -6.58 -3.09
N MET A 21 -6.39 -7.82 -3.52
CA MET A 21 -7.53 -8.65 -3.10
C MET A 21 -7.30 -9.42 -1.79
N LYS A 22 -6.14 -9.26 -1.14
CA LYS A 22 -5.89 -9.87 0.17
C LYS A 22 -6.72 -9.18 1.24
N ASP A 23 -7.16 -9.96 2.24
CA ASP A 23 -7.84 -9.45 3.43
C ASP A 23 -6.99 -8.36 4.10
N TYR A 24 -7.62 -7.23 4.43
CA TYR A 24 -6.99 -6.18 5.22
C TYR A 24 -7.04 -6.56 6.71
N LEU A 25 -6.04 -7.29 7.20
CA LEU A 25 -5.83 -7.57 8.63
C LEU A 25 -7.05 -8.15 9.38
N GLY A 26 -7.95 -8.84 8.68
CA GLY A 26 -9.17 -9.44 9.25
C GLY A 26 -10.38 -8.49 9.32
N GLU A 27 -10.30 -7.32 8.68
CA GLU A 27 -11.43 -6.44 8.43
C GLU A 27 -12.19 -6.87 7.17
N ASP A 28 -13.47 -6.53 7.08
CA ASP A 28 -14.35 -6.90 5.95
C ASP A 28 -14.14 -5.98 4.73
N VAL A 29 -12.86 -5.76 4.41
CA VAL A 29 -12.37 -5.02 3.24
C VAL A 29 -11.05 -5.63 2.78
N THR A 30 -10.80 -5.55 1.48
CA THR A 30 -9.50 -5.89 0.91
C THR A 30 -8.49 -4.76 1.14
N MET A 31 -7.20 -5.08 1.04
CA MET A 31 -6.13 -4.09 1.14
C MET A 31 -6.28 -2.95 0.13
N ALA A 32 -6.66 -3.26 -1.12
CA ALA A 32 -6.89 -2.26 -2.14
C ALA A 32 -8.11 -1.38 -1.81
N GLU A 33 -9.20 -1.96 -1.32
CA GLU A 33 -10.39 -1.20 -0.93
C GLU A 33 -10.08 -0.22 0.20
N HIS A 34 -9.36 -0.66 1.24
CA HIS A 34 -8.94 0.21 2.35
C HIS A 34 -8.16 1.43 1.85
N MET A 35 -7.10 1.21 1.08
CA MET A 35 -6.27 2.29 0.53
C MET A 35 -7.03 3.20 -0.44
N LEU A 36 -7.92 2.65 -1.28
CA LEU A 36 -8.76 3.43 -2.20
C LEU A 36 -9.80 4.28 -1.46
N GLN A 37 -10.41 3.74 -0.41
CA GLN A 37 -11.35 4.48 0.42
C GLN A 37 -10.66 5.64 1.15
N ALA A 38 -9.44 5.42 1.67
CA ALA A 38 -8.64 6.48 2.29
C ALA A 38 -8.33 7.61 1.29
N ALA A 39 -7.87 7.25 0.08
CA ALA A 39 -7.61 8.22 -0.99
C ALA A 39 -8.87 9.00 -1.41
N HIS A 40 -10.00 8.29 -1.55
CA HIS A 40 -11.28 8.90 -1.91
C HIS A 40 -11.77 9.89 -0.85
N GLN A 41 -11.63 9.57 0.44
CA GLN A 41 -11.97 10.49 1.53
C GLN A 41 -11.05 11.72 1.53
N ALA A 42 -9.74 11.54 1.35
CA ALA A 42 -8.79 12.64 1.28
C ALA A 42 -9.13 13.61 0.12
N GLU A 43 -9.47 13.08 -1.05
CA GLU A 43 -9.91 13.87 -2.20
C GLU A 43 -11.23 14.61 -1.90
N GLY A 44 -12.22 13.92 -1.32
CA GLY A 44 -13.53 14.49 -0.97
C GLY A 44 -13.45 15.61 0.08
N MET A 45 -12.42 15.61 0.93
CA MET A 45 -12.14 16.67 1.91
C MET A 45 -11.33 17.85 1.32
N GLY A 46 -11.00 17.81 0.02
CA GLY A 46 -10.21 18.84 -0.65
C GLY A 46 -8.70 18.75 -0.37
N GLY A 47 -8.20 17.56 -0.02
CA GLY A 47 -6.77 17.31 0.15
C GLY A 47 -5.98 17.58 -1.12
N ASP A 48 -4.74 18.05 -0.98
CA ASP A 48 -3.84 18.26 -2.11
C ASP A 48 -3.42 16.91 -2.76
N PRO A 49 -2.85 16.92 -3.97
CA PRO A 49 -2.45 15.69 -4.66
C PRO A 49 -1.47 14.81 -3.87
N LEU A 50 -0.57 15.40 -3.06
CA LEU A 50 0.37 14.62 -2.26
C LEU A 50 -0.36 13.93 -1.10
N THR A 51 -1.34 14.59 -0.50
CA THR A 51 -2.19 14.02 0.55
C THR A 51 -3.01 12.84 0.01
N VAL A 52 -3.61 12.99 -1.17
CA VAL A 52 -4.40 11.92 -1.82
C VAL A 52 -3.51 10.72 -2.14
N VAL A 53 -2.33 10.95 -2.72
CA VAL A 53 -1.37 9.89 -3.05
C VAL A 53 -0.80 9.25 -1.77
N GLY A 54 -0.50 10.03 -0.75
CA GLY A 54 -0.05 9.52 0.55
C GLY A 54 -1.08 8.60 1.19
N ALA A 55 -2.36 9.00 1.20
CA ALA A 55 -3.46 8.18 1.68
C ALA A 55 -3.62 6.87 0.87
N LEU A 56 -3.45 6.94 -0.46
CA LEU A 56 -3.50 5.76 -1.32
C LEU A 56 -2.37 4.76 -1.06
N LEU A 57 -1.20 5.22 -0.62
CA LEU A 57 0.01 4.38 -0.56
C LEU A 57 0.48 4.09 0.88
N HIS A 58 -0.21 4.60 1.90
CA HIS A 58 0.26 4.54 3.30
C HIS A 58 0.53 3.11 3.80
N ASP A 59 -0.23 2.13 3.30
CA ASP A 59 -0.12 0.72 3.69
C ASP A 59 0.60 -0.16 2.64
N ILE A 60 1.23 0.43 1.61
CA ILE A 60 1.86 -0.33 0.53
C ILE A 60 3.02 -1.22 1.03
N GLY A 61 3.65 -0.86 2.15
CA GLY A 61 4.70 -1.65 2.80
C GLY A 61 4.22 -3.01 3.31
N GLN A 62 2.92 -3.19 3.56
CA GLN A 62 2.35 -4.48 3.94
C GLN A 62 2.51 -5.54 2.83
N PHE A 63 2.68 -5.12 1.58
CA PHE A 63 2.89 -6.02 0.44
C PHE A 63 4.36 -6.43 0.23
N THR A 64 5.31 -5.63 0.72
CA THR A 64 6.74 -5.80 0.47
C THR A 64 7.51 -6.39 1.64
N SER A 65 6.89 -6.46 2.82
CA SER A 65 7.41 -7.21 3.95
C SER A 65 7.67 -8.68 3.58
N ALA A 66 8.95 -9.02 3.41
CA ALA A 66 9.44 -10.40 3.26
C ALA A 66 9.14 -11.29 4.49
N PHE A 67 8.56 -10.71 5.54
CA PHE A 67 8.27 -11.38 6.81
C PHE A 67 6.83 -11.92 6.89
N GLY A 68 6.03 -11.75 5.85
CA GLY A 68 4.65 -12.24 5.79
C GLY A 68 3.64 -11.26 6.39
N THR A 69 2.36 -11.56 6.17
CA THR A 69 1.22 -10.75 6.60
C THR A 69 1.23 -10.59 8.11
N ILE A 70 1.20 -9.34 8.58
CA ILE A 70 0.92 -9.02 9.98
C ILE A 70 -0.58 -9.27 10.21
N THR A 71 -0.98 -9.60 11.43
CA THR A 71 -2.38 -9.70 11.84
C THR A 71 -2.67 -8.65 12.90
N LYS A 72 -3.94 -8.32 13.12
CA LYS A 72 -4.36 -7.41 14.20
C LYS A 72 -3.91 -7.86 15.60
N ALA A 73 -3.52 -9.14 15.75
CA ALA A 73 -3.01 -9.72 16.98
C ALA A 73 -1.48 -9.58 17.16
N ASP A 74 -0.74 -9.14 16.14
CA ASP A 74 0.69 -8.91 16.25
C ASP A 74 0.98 -7.67 17.10
N THR A 75 1.84 -7.84 18.10
CA THR A 75 2.24 -6.77 19.03
C THR A 75 3.60 -6.17 18.72
N ARG A 76 4.23 -6.60 17.62
CA ARG A 76 5.55 -6.14 17.20
C ARG A 76 5.44 -5.55 15.80
N ASP A 77 5.72 -4.26 15.72
CA ASP A 77 5.91 -3.56 14.47
C ASP A 77 7.03 -4.24 13.66
N ARG A 78 6.82 -4.38 12.35
CA ARG A 78 7.81 -4.95 11.42
C ARG A 78 8.32 -3.90 10.42
N TYR A 79 8.28 -2.61 10.79
CA TYR A 79 8.81 -1.48 10.01
C TYR A 79 8.10 -1.30 8.67
N GLN A 80 6.77 -1.41 8.71
CA GLN A 80 5.92 -1.36 7.51
C GLN A 80 5.95 0.02 6.82
N GLU A 81 6.08 1.08 7.60
CA GLU A 81 6.23 2.46 7.19
C GLU A 81 7.56 2.70 6.46
N ASP A 82 8.64 2.10 6.96
CA ASP A 82 9.96 2.16 6.32
C ASP A 82 10.00 1.34 5.03
N ALA A 83 9.39 0.14 5.04
CA ALA A 83 9.26 -0.69 3.85
C ALA A 83 8.39 -0.04 2.77
N GLY A 84 7.32 0.66 3.16
CA GLY A 84 6.52 1.47 2.25
C GLY A 84 7.34 2.61 1.65
N ALA A 85 8.10 3.34 2.47
CA ALA A 85 8.96 4.41 2.00
C ALA A 85 10.04 3.93 1.01
N GLU A 86 10.63 2.75 1.21
CA GLU A 86 11.61 2.14 0.28
C GLU A 86 11.01 1.88 -1.11
N VAL A 87 9.73 1.50 -1.19
CA VAL A 87 9.03 1.27 -2.48
C VAL A 87 8.82 2.57 -3.26
N LEU A 88 8.76 3.70 -2.56
CA LEU A 88 8.44 5.00 -3.14
C LEU A 88 9.68 5.86 -3.47
N LYS A 89 10.90 5.35 -3.21
CA LYS A 89 12.17 5.99 -3.61
C LYS A 89 12.45 5.79 -5.11
#